data_AF-A0A258KJ41-F1
#
_entry.id   AF-A0A258KJ41-F1
#
_cell.length_a   1.000
_cell.length_b   1.000
_cell.length_c   1.000
_cell.angle_alpha   90.00
_cell.angle_beta   90.00
_cell.angle_gamma   90.00
#
_symmetry.space_group_name_H-M   'P 1'
#
loop_
_entity.id
_entity.type
_entity.pdbx_description
1 polymer ?
#
loop_
_entity_poly.entity_id
_entity_poly.type
_entity_poly.pdbx_seq_one_letter_code
_entity_poly.pdbx_strand_id
1 'polypeptide(L)' 'ITVADVRDGACSSSTLKEAASWGKVNTTHEQMVFAEATTVVPLIASDAYHREAWKGRECPRWNKLFGK' A
#
# COMPACT_ATOMS: atom_id res chain seq x y z
N ILE A 1 1.39 -2.95 6.21
CA ILE A 1 1.40 -2.65 7.65
C ILE A 1 0.65 -3.77 8.31
N THR A 2 1.26 -4.49 9.25
CA THR A 2 0.59 -5.61 9.92
C THR A 2 1.08 -5.76 11.35
N VAL A 3 0.26 -6.35 12.20
CA VAL A 3 0.65 -6.86 13.52
C VAL A 3 0.83 -8.37 13.51
N ALA A 4 0.53 -9.03 12.37
CA ALA A 4 0.58 -10.47 12.23
C ALA A 4 2.04 -10.96 12.25
N ASP A 5 2.26 -12.05 12.98
CA ASP A 5 3.57 -12.63 13.19
C ASP A 5 3.80 -13.78 12.21
N VAL A 6 4.92 -13.77 11.51
CA VAL A 6 5.29 -14.77 10.49
C VAL A 6 5.30 -16.22 11.02
N ARG A 7 5.41 -16.42 12.34
CA ARG A 7 5.47 -17.74 12.98
C ARG A 7 4.12 -18.48 12.95
N ASP A 8 3.02 -17.78 12.72
CA ASP A 8 1.69 -18.39 12.64
C ASP A 8 1.41 -19.10 11.30
N GLY A 9 2.25 -18.88 10.28
CA GLY A 9 2.10 -19.49 8.94
C GLY A 9 0.82 -19.08 8.20
N ALA A 10 0.13 -18.03 8.64
CA ALA A 10 -1.11 -17.56 8.04
C ALA A 10 -0.85 -16.65 6.82
N CYS A 11 -1.77 -16.64 5.87
CA CYS A 11 -1.69 -15.76 4.69
C CYS A 11 -1.63 -14.25 5.06
N SER A 12 -2.17 -13.87 6.22
CA SER A 12 -2.12 -12.50 6.76
C SER A 12 -0.75 -12.09 7.34
N SER A 13 0.11 -13.05 7.64
CA SER A 13 1.46 -12.84 8.17
C SER A 13 2.56 -13.19 7.17
N SER A 14 2.22 -13.83 6.05
CA SER A 14 3.15 -14.17 4.97
C SER A 14 4.03 -12.99 4.59
N THR A 15 5.33 -13.24 4.51
CA THR A 15 6.31 -12.21 4.15
C THR A 15 6.16 -11.80 2.68
N LEU A 16 6.59 -10.59 2.33
CA LEU A 16 6.58 -10.14 0.93
C LEU A 16 7.46 -11.03 0.02
N LYS A 17 8.53 -11.63 0.58
CA LYS A 17 9.34 -12.65 -0.10
C LYS A 17 8.56 -13.94 -0.41
N GLU A 18 7.67 -14.34 0.48
CA GLU A 18 6.77 -15.47 0.24
C GLU A 18 5.73 -15.11 -0.82
N ALA A 19 5.16 -13.91 -0.79
CA ALA A 19 4.24 -13.47 -1.83
C ALA A 19 4.90 -13.35 -3.23
N ALA A 20 6.18 -12.95 -3.27
CA ALA A 20 6.97 -12.88 -4.50
C ALA A 20 7.29 -14.26 -5.09
N SER A 21 7.44 -15.32 -4.28
CA SER A 21 7.71 -16.68 -4.80
C SER A 21 6.55 -17.25 -5.63
N TRP A 22 5.33 -16.75 -5.40
CA TRP A 22 4.14 -17.07 -6.18
C TRP A 22 3.87 -16.09 -7.33
N GLY A 23 4.77 -15.13 -7.57
CA GLY A 23 4.63 -14.12 -8.62
C GLY A 23 3.57 -13.05 -8.34
N LYS A 24 3.09 -12.91 -7.10
CA LYS A 24 2.04 -11.93 -6.73
C LYS A 24 2.59 -10.53 -6.46
N VAL A 25 3.88 -10.40 -6.14
CA VAL A 25 4.54 -9.14 -5.81
C VAL A 25 5.89 -9.07 -6.52
N ASN A 26 6.27 -7.87 -6.97
CA ASN A 26 7.54 -7.60 -7.62
C ASN A 26 8.54 -7.02 -6.60
N THR A 27 9.71 -7.65 -6.49
CA THR A 27 10.74 -7.40 -5.46
C THR A 27 11.43 -6.04 -5.51
N THR A 28 11.15 -5.21 -6.50
CA THR A 28 11.87 -3.94 -6.71
C THR A 28 11.59 -2.88 -5.64
N HIS A 29 10.39 -2.82 -5.04
CA HIS A 29 10.05 -1.81 -4.03
C HIS A 29 9.12 -2.38 -2.95
N GLU A 30 9.57 -3.41 -2.25
CA GLU A 30 8.78 -4.09 -1.21
C GLU A 30 9.24 -3.67 0.20
N GLN A 31 8.33 -3.19 1.05
CA GLN A 31 8.60 -2.95 2.46
C GLN A 31 7.41 -3.35 3.34
N MET A 32 7.66 -4.22 4.32
CA MET A 32 6.69 -4.63 5.33
C MET A 32 6.96 -3.87 6.63
N VAL A 33 5.94 -3.20 7.16
CA VAL A 33 6.01 -2.44 8.41
C VAL A 33 5.19 -3.17 9.47
N PHE A 34 5.84 -3.54 10.58
CA PHE A 34 5.20 -4.19 11.72
C PHE A 34 4.73 -3.13 12.72
N ALA A 35 3.46 -2.76 12.62
CA ALA A 35 2.84 -1.77 13.49
C ALA A 35 1.32 -1.86 13.41
N GLU A 36 0.64 -1.33 14.42
CA GLU A 36 -0.81 -1.16 14.39
C GLU A 36 -1.18 -0.08 13.37
N ALA A 37 -2.21 -0.35 12.56
CA ALA A 37 -2.55 0.48 11.40
C ALA A 37 -3.05 1.87 11.81
N THR A 38 -3.85 1.98 12.87
CA THR A 38 -4.41 3.25 13.37
C THR A 38 -3.32 4.24 13.78
N THR A 39 -2.18 3.77 14.27
CA THR A 39 -1.05 4.64 14.62
C THR A 39 -0.21 5.08 13.43
N VAL A 40 0.06 4.18 12.49
CA VAL A 40 1.04 4.43 11.41
C VAL A 40 0.41 4.92 10.11
N VAL A 41 -0.81 4.47 9.78
CA VAL A 41 -1.50 4.87 8.54
C VAL A 41 -1.76 6.38 8.48
N PRO A 42 -2.25 7.06 9.54
CA PRO A 42 -2.46 8.50 9.50
C PRO A 42 -1.16 9.30 9.29
N LEU A 43 -0.04 8.82 9.84
CA LEU A 43 1.26 9.46 9.67
C LEU A 43 1.76 9.35 8.22
N ILE A 44 1.65 8.17 7.61
CA ILE A 44 1.99 7.95 6.20
C ILE A 44 1.09 8.79 5.30
N ALA A 45 -0.22 8.81 5.57
CA ALA A 45 -1.17 9.60 4.80
C ALA A 45 -0.87 11.10 4.91
N SER A 46 -0.54 11.59 6.11
CA SER A 46 -0.15 12.98 6.34
C SER A 46 1.12 13.34 5.56
N ASP A 47 2.18 12.53 5.65
CA ASP A 47 3.42 12.76 4.91
C ASP A 47 3.19 12.75 3.38
N ALA A 48 2.45 11.77 2.87
CA ALA A 48 2.11 11.70 1.44
C ALA A 48 1.26 12.89 0.97
N TYR A 49 0.34 13.39 1.81
CA TYR A 49 -0.50 14.55 1.50
C TYR A 49 0.32 15.85 1.44
N HIS A 50 1.19 16.08 2.43
CA HIS A 50 2.03 17.28 2.54
C HIS A 50 3.19 17.30 1.55
N ARG A 51 3.56 16.16 0.94
CA ARG A 51 4.49 16.12 -0.20
C ARG A 51 3.89 16.63 -1.50
N GLU A 52 2.58 16.88 -1.54
CA GLU A 52 1.88 17.52 -2.65
C GLU A 52 2.00 16.82 -4.02
N ALA A 53 2.49 15.59 -4.07
CA ALA A 53 2.61 14.79 -5.30
C ALA A 53 1.26 14.55 -6.00
N TRP A 54 0.15 14.84 -5.33
CA TRP A 54 -1.20 14.81 -5.89
C TRP A 54 -1.54 16.03 -6.75
N LYS A 55 -0.87 17.17 -6.57
CA LYS A 55 -1.16 18.42 -7.29
C LYS A 55 -0.87 18.35 -8.79
N GLY A 56 0.09 17.52 -9.21
CA GLY A 56 0.46 17.33 -10.61
C GLY A 56 -0.29 16.20 -11.33
N ARG A 57 -1.22 15.52 -10.66
CA ARG A 57 -1.96 14.39 -11.25
C ARG A 57 -3.05 14.93 -12.17
N GLU A 58 -3.29 14.25 -13.29
CA GLU A 58 -4.40 14.59 -14.17
C GLU A 58 -5.72 14.42 -13.42
N CYS A 59 -6.50 15.50 -13.31
CA CYS A 59 -7.81 15.44 -12.69
C CYS A 59 -8.73 14.53 -13.51
N PRO A 60 -9.25 13.43 -12.92
CA PRO A 60 -10.12 12.53 -13.66
C PRO A 60 -11.41 13.25 -14.06
N ARG A 61 -11.69 13.29 -15.36
CA ARG A 61 -12.88 13.93 -15.93
C ARG A 61 -14.05 12.95 -15.93
N TRP A 62 -14.52 12.56 -14.75
CA TRP A 62 -15.60 11.58 -14.58
C TRP A 62 -16.87 11.94 -15.35
N ASN A 63 -17.18 13.23 -15.50
CA ASN A 63 -18.32 13.70 -16.28
C ASN A 63 -18.21 13.37 -17.79
N LYS A 64 -17.01 13.08 -18.31
CA LYS A 64 -16.79 12.65 -19.69
C LYS A 64 -16.77 11.13 -19.86
N LEU A 65 -16.87 10.36 -18.77
CA LEU A 65 -16.78 8.91 -18.81
C LEU A 65 -17.96 8.25 -19.54
N PHE A 66 -19.13 8.91 -19.55
CA PHE A 66 -20.36 8.45 -20.22
C PHE A 66 -20.91 9.46 -21.23
N GLY A 67 -20.14 10.51 -21.56
CA GLY A 67 -20.50 11.42 -22.63
C GLY A 67 -20.35 10.71 -23.97
N LYS A 68 -21.44 10.61 -24.74
CA LYS A 68 -21.43 10.13 -26.13
C LYS A 68 -20.37 10.84 -26.97
#